data_AF-A0A437NCS3-F1
#
_entry.id   AF-A0A437NCS3-F1
#
_cell.length_a   1.000
_cell.length_b   1.000
_cell.length_c   1.000
_cell.angle_alpha   90.00
_cell.angle_beta   90.00
_cell.angle_gamma   90.00
#
_symmetry.space_group_name_H-M   'P 1'
#
loop_
_entity.id
_entity.type
_entity.pdbx_description
1 polymer ?
#
loop_
_entity_poly.entity_id
_entity_poly.type
_entity_poly.pdbx_seq_one_letter_code
_entity_poly.pdbx_strand_id
1 'polypeptide(L)'
;MSQGNKTLREWMHALDGLGMAIAGSDERHEADLIRLFHDLVCHSPTPMLVLGLATPSTARLESLLDLEATDSAVLSFIGPDMGFCLSRGSEGDHLASVILPHRQEETTAAGATLALACLCALTQALANASPAMRSDKGDMMSQSSMLH
;
A
#
# COMPACT_ATOMS: atom_id res chain seq x y z
N MET A 1 -6.76 26.58 0.09
CA MET A 1 -5.68 25.99 -0.72
C MET A 1 -6.34 25.04 -1.69
N SER A 2 -6.29 25.34 -2.99
CA SER A 2 -6.92 24.50 -4.01
C SER A 2 -6.03 23.29 -4.25
N GLN A 3 -6.30 22.17 -3.57
CA GLN A 3 -5.65 20.90 -3.87
C GLN A 3 -6.17 20.41 -5.23
N GLY A 4 -5.40 20.70 -6.29
CA GLY A 4 -5.65 20.13 -7.60
C GLY A 4 -5.51 18.62 -7.53
N ASN A 5 -6.46 17.90 -8.11
CA ASN A 5 -6.38 16.45 -8.24
C ASN A 5 -5.04 16.10 -8.93
N LYS A 6 -4.15 15.36 -8.24
CA LYS A 6 -2.88 14.89 -8.83
C LYS A 6 -3.22 14.07 -10.08
N THR A 7 -2.46 14.25 -11.17
CA THR A 7 -2.61 13.36 -12.31
C THR A 7 -2.11 11.96 -11.94
N LEU A 8 -2.55 10.92 -12.68
CA LEU A 8 -2.04 9.56 -12.49
C LEU A 8 -0.51 9.49 -12.53
N ARG A 9 0.10 10.21 -13.47
CA ARG A 9 1.55 10.23 -13.64
C ARG A 9 2.26 10.86 -12.43
N GLU A 10 1.76 11.99 -11.94
CA GLU A 10 2.35 12.66 -10.78
C GLU A 10 2.20 11.81 -9.51
N TRP A 11 1.04 11.16 -9.34
CA TRP A 11 0.80 10.28 -8.21
C TRP A 11 1.71 9.05 -8.22
N MET A 12 1.86 8.39 -9.38
CA MET A 12 2.80 7.27 -9.53
C MET A 12 4.25 7.69 -9.29
N HIS A 13 4.66 8.84 -9.83
CA HIS A 13 6.01 9.36 -9.59
C HIS A 13 6.26 9.67 -8.11
N ALA A 14 5.25 10.16 -7.39
CA ALA A 14 5.34 10.39 -5.96
C ALA A 14 5.41 9.09 -5.14
N LEU A 15 4.69 8.03 -5.56
CA LEU A 15 4.84 6.70 -4.95
C LEU A 15 6.24 6.12 -5.17
N ASP A 16 6.78 6.21 -6.39
CA ASP A 16 8.15 5.76 -6.68
C ASP A 16 9.17 6.52 -5.82
N GLY A 17 9.02 7.84 -5.74
CA GLY A 17 9.86 8.69 -4.89
C GLY A 17 9.76 8.32 -3.41
N LEU A 18 8.56 8.02 -2.92
CA LEU A 18 8.34 7.56 -1.55
C LEU A 18 9.00 6.19 -1.31
N GLY A 19 8.87 5.24 -2.24
CA GLY A 19 9.52 3.93 -2.12
C GLY A 19 11.04 4.04 -2.00
N MET A 20 11.65 4.91 -2.81
CA MET A 20 13.08 5.21 -2.71
C MET A 20 13.46 5.88 -1.39
N ALA A 21 12.63 6.79 -0.89
CA ALA A 21 12.86 7.44 0.41
C ALA A 21 12.81 6.42 1.56
N ILE A 22 11.82 5.52 1.56
CA ILE A 22 11.68 4.48 2.58
C ILE A 22 12.91 3.56 2.58
N ALA A 23 13.37 3.12 1.40
CA ALA A 23 14.51 2.21 1.28
C ALA A 23 15.83 2.77 1.86
N GLY A 24 15.97 4.10 1.91
CA GLY A 24 17.15 4.78 2.47
C GLY A 24 16.97 5.32 3.88
N SER A 25 15.84 5.03 4.53
CA SER A 25 15.47 5.63 5.83
C SER A 25 15.68 4.70 7.02
N ASP A 26 15.73 5.30 8.20
CA ASP A 26 15.76 4.62 9.49
C ASP A 26 14.50 4.96 10.32
N GLU A 27 14.42 4.40 11.53
CA GLU A 27 13.30 4.56 12.48
C GLU A 27 12.91 6.02 12.76
N ARG A 28 13.84 6.97 12.63
CA ARG A 28 13.60 8.40 12.95
C ARG A 28 12.70 9.08 11.92
N HIS A 29 12.57 8.50 10.73
CA HIS A 29 11.82 9.06 9.62
C HIS A 29 10.45 8.41 9.45
N GLU A 30 10.11 7.40 10.24
CA GLU A 30 8.89 6.60 10.08
C GLU A 30 7.62 7.45 10.08
N ALA A 31 7.45 8.32 11.08
CA ALA A 31 6.24 9.12 11.22
C ALA A 31 6.00 10.01 10.00
N ASP A 32 7.06 10.64 9.48
CA ASP A 32 6.96 11.52 8.31
C ASP A 32 6.68 10.73 7.03
N LEU A 33 7.29 9.56 6.86
CA LEU A 33 7.03 8.69 5.71
C LEU A 33 5.60 8.13 5.75
N ILE A 34 5.10 7.76 6.93
CA ILE A 34 3.71 7.31 7.12
C ILE A 34 2.72 8.43 6.78
N ARG A 35 3.00 9.68 7.18
CA ARG A 35 2.19 10.85 6.79
C ARG A 35 2.19 11.08 5.28
N LEU A 36 3.36 10.98 4.64
CA LEU A 36 3.48 11.12 3.19
C LEU A 36 2.69 10.03 2.45
N PHE A 37 2.75 8.79 2.92
CA PHE A 37 1.95 7.69 2.39
C PHE A 37 0.44 7.94 2.55
N HIS A 38 0.01 8.37 3.74
CA HIS A 38 -1.38 8.74 4.01
C HIS A 38 -1.88 9.83 3.06
N ASP A 39 -1.10 10.90 2.88
CA ASP A 39 -1.41 11.97 1.94
C ASP A 39 -1.56 11.43 0.51
N LEU A 40 -0.68 10.54 0.07
CA LEU A 40 -0.79 9.94 -1.26
C LEU A 40 -2.03 9.06 -1.42
N VAL A 41 -2.40 8.28 -0.40
CA VAL A 41 -3.60 7.46 -0.44
C VAL A 41 -4.86 8.34 -0.46
N CYS A 42 -4.93 9.39 0.37
CA CYS A 42 -6.06 10.32 0.41
C CYS A 42 -6.22 11.12 -0.89
N HIS A 43 -5.12 11.43 -1.59
CA HIS A 43 -5.13 12.17 -2.85
C HIS A 43 -4.92 11.26 -4.06
N SER A 44 -5.34 10.00 -3.97
CA SER A 44 -5.31 9.09 -5.12
C SER A 44 -6.18 9.63 -6.27
N PRO A 45 -5.70 9.61 -7.52
CA PRO A 45 -6.45 10.14 -8.67
C PRO A 45 -7.72 9.36 -8.96
N THR A 46 -7.82 8.11 -8.49
CA THR A 46 -9.05 7.32 -8.55
C THR A 46 -9.10 6.34 -7.38
N PRO A 47 -10.26 6.15 -6.72
CA PRO A 47 -10.41 5.19 -5.62
C PRO A 47 -10.00 3.75 -5.97
N MET A 48 -10.06 3.39 -7.26
CA MET A 48 -9.70 2.06 -7.74
C MET A 48 -8.22 1.70 -7.54
N LEU A 49 -7.34 2.69 -7.45
CA LEU A 49 -5.89 2.43 -7.28
C LEU A 49 -5.52 2.05 -5.86
N VAL A 50 -6.30 2.50 -4.88
CA VAL A 50 -6.10 2.21 -3.45
C VAL A 50 -7.15 1.23 -2.92
N LEU A 51 -7.87 0.56 -3.82
CA LEU A 51 -8.91 -0.39 -3.47
C LEU A 51 -8.32 -1.49 -2.59
N GLY A 52 -8.97 -1.73 -1.45
CA GLY A 52 -8.55 -2.73 -0.47
C GLY A 52 -7.74 -2.20 0.70
N LEU A 53 -7.16 -1.00 0.60
CA LEU A 53 -6.52 -0.38 1.75
C LEU A 53 -7.59 0.10 2.72
N ALA A 54 -7.36 -0.11 4.01
CA ALA A 54 -7.99 0.71 5.02
C ALA A 54 -7.37 2.11 4.95
N THR A 55 -8.19 3.16 5.10
CA THR A 55 -7.68 4.54 5.19
C THR A 55 -8.06 5.09 6.56
N PRO A 56 -7.13 5.10 7.54
CA PRO A 56 -7.42 5.71 8.84
C PRO A 56 -7.75 7.19 8.65
N SER A 57 -8.63 7.73 9.50
CA SER A 57 -8.83 9.17 9.54
C SER A 57 -7.54 9.87 9.96
N THR A 58 -7.29 11.08 9.46
CA THR A 58 -6.10 11.86 9.83
C THR A 58 -5.94 11.97 11.35
N ALA A 59 -7.03 12.26 12.08
CA ALA A 59 -7.00 12.36 13.53
C ALA A 59 -6.57 11.05 14.21
N ARG A 60 -7.01 9.90 13.71
CA ARG A 60 -6.60 8.59 14.23
C ARG A 60 -5.14 8.30 13.92
N LEU A 61 -4.69 8.63 12.71
CA LEU A 61 -3.30 8.43 12.32
C LEU A 61 -2.36 9.26 13.19
N GLU A 62 -2.62 10.57 13.30
CA GLU A 62 -1.79 11.45 14.13
C GLU A 62 -1.78 11.01 15.61
N SER A 63 -2.91 10.53 16.14
CA SER A 63 -2.95 10.00 17.50
C SER A 63 -2.03 8.78 17.70
N LEU A 64 -1.88 7.92 16.68
CA LEU A 64 -0.95 6.79 16.74
C LEU A 64 0.51 7.27 16.65
N LEU A 65 0.78 8.25 15.79
CA LEU A 65 2.12 8.80 15.61
C LEU A 65 2.61 9.60 16.83
N ASP A 66 1.73 10.37 17.47
CA ASP A 66 2.01 11.10 18.72
C ASP A 66 2.34 10.16 19.90
N LEU A 67 1.85 8.92 19.84
CA LEU A 67 2.15 7.86 20.80
C LEU A 67 3.33 6.98 20.36
N GLU A 68 4.07 7.37 19.31
CA GLU A 68 5.17 6.61 18.73
C GLU A 68 4.78 5.17 18.30
N ALA A 69 3.48 4.94 18.05
CA ALA A 69 2.93 3.64 17.67
C ALA A 69 2.99 3.43 16.15
N THR A 70 4.17 3.60 15.54
CA THR A 70 4.38 3.58 14.08
C THR A 70 4.00 2.25 13.43
N ASP A 71 4.30 1.12 14.08
CA ASP A 71 3.83 -0.21 13.67
C ASP A 71 2.30 -0.28 13.58
N SER A 72 1.60 0.25 14.59
CA SER A 72 0.13 0.28 14.58
C SER A 72 -0.41 1.25 13.54
N ALA A 73 0.28 2.36 13.31
CA ALA A 73 -0.07 3.34 12.29
C ALA A 73 0.01 2.72 10.89
N VAL A 74 1.09 2.01 10.55
CA VAL A 74 1.20 1.37 9.23
C VAL A 74 0.21 0.20 9.08
N LEU A 75 0.02 -0.61 10.12
CA LEU A 75 -0.92 -1.74 10.06
C LEU A 75 -2.38 -1.28 9.92
N SER A 76 -2.69 -0.04 10.29
CA SER A 76 -4.01 0.53 10.10
C SER A 76 -4.40 0.75 8.63
N PHE A 77 -3.45 0.62 7.68
CA PHE A 77 -3.72 0.61 6.25
C PHE A 77 -4.09 -0.76 5.69
N ILE A 78 -3.87 -1.83 6.45
CA ILE A 78 -4.24 -3.19 6.03
C ILE A 78 -5.75 -3.34 6.11
N GLY A 79 -6.40 -3.42 4.96
CA GLY A 79 -7.84 -3.65 4.89
C GLY A 79 -8.23 -5.11 5.14
N PRO A 80 -9.53 -5.37 5.34
CA PRO A 80 -10.02 -6.69 5.72
C PRO A 80 -9.79 -7.78 4.66
N ASP A 81 -9.67 -7.38 3.39
CA ASP A 81 -9.52 -8.30 2.26
C ASP A 81 -8.06 -8.42 1.78
N MET A 82 -7.11 -7.82 2.50
CA MET A 82 -5.69 -7.89 2.18
C MET A 82 -5.03 -9.12 2.80
N GLY A 83 -4.20 -9.80 2.01
CA GLY A 83 -3.23 -10.74 2.56
C GLY A 83 -2.03 -9.96 3.09
N PHE A 84 -1.54 -10.28 4.29
CA PHE A 84 -0.28 -9.73 4.77
C PHE A 84 0.50 -10.77 5.59
N CYS A 85 1.82 -10.69 5.50
CA CYS A 85 2.74 -11.50 6.29
C CYS A 85 3.90 -10.62 6.76
N LEU A 86 4.30 -10.80 8.01
CA LEU A 86 5.46 -10.12 8.60
C LEU A 86 6.45 -11.18 9.04
N SER A 87 7.70 -10.98 8.66
CA SER A 87 8.81 -11.84 9.02
C SER A 87 9.96 -10.99 9.58
N ARG A 88 10.76 -11.60 10.45
CA ARG A 88 11.94 -10.98 11.05
C ARG A 88 13.14 -11.86 10.73
N GLY A 89 14.12 -11.29 10.04
CA GLY A 89 15.40 -11.93 9.77
C GLY A 89 16.30 -11.99 11.01
N SER A 90 17.28 -12.88 10.99
CA SER A 90 18.25 -13.04 12.07
C SER A 90 19.19 -11.84 12.22
N GLU A 91 19.38 -11.05 11.16
CA GLU A 91 20.28 -9.89 11.10
C GLU A 91 19.58 -8.56 11.41
N GLY A 92 18.35 -8.60 11.95
CA GLY A 92 17.59 -7.38 12.29
C GLY A 92 16.77 -6.79 11.15
N ASP A 93 16.93 -7.29 9.92
CA ASP A 93 16.08 -6.88 8.80
C ASP A 93 14.65 -7.41 8.96
N HIS A 94 13.69 -6.51 8.79
CA HIS A 94 12.27 -6.84 8.77
C HIS A 94 11.83 -7.06 7.33
N LEU A 95 11.00 -8.08 7.11
CA LEU A 95 10.35 -8.34 5.83
C LEU A 95 8.84 -8.22 6.01
N ALA A 96 8.21 -7.53 5.07
CA ALA A 96 6.76 -7.50 4.97
C ALA A 96 6.34 -7.91 3.58
N SER A 97 5.32 -8.74 3.51
CA SER A 97 4.64 -9.10 2.29
C SER A 97 3.20 -8.65 2.35
N VAL A 98 2.70 -8.10 1.26
CA VAL A 98 1.29 -7.71 1.10
C VAL A 98 0.72 -8.22 -0.21
N ILE A 99 -0.56 -8.56 -0.20
CA ILE A 99 -1.35 -8.92 -1.37
C ILE A 99 -2.59 -8.02 -1.36
N LEU A 100 -2.69 -7.13 -2.35
CA LEU A 100 -3.87 -6.27 -2.53
C LEU A 100 -5.05 -7.09 -3.08
N PRO A 101 -6.31 -6.71 -2.78
CA PRO A 101 -7.47 -7.43 -3.30
C PRO A 101 -7.47 -7.47 -4.83
N HIS A 102 -7.91 -8.60 -5.37
CA HIS A 102 -7.95 -8.86 -6.81
C HIS A 102 -6.58 -8.84 -7.51
N ARG A 103 -5.48 -8.86 -6.76
CA ARG A 103 -4.13 -9.07 -7.29
C ARG A 103 -3.68 -10.49 -6.96
N GLN A 104 -3.02 -11.12 -7.94
CA GLN A 104 -2.45 -12.46 -7.77
C GLN A 104 -0.98 -12.41 -7.30
N GLU A 105 -0.34 -11.24 -7.41
CA GLU A 105 1.07 -11.08 -7.08
C GLU A 105 1.24 -10.52 -5.67
N GLU A 106 2.01 -11.25 -4.87
CA GLU A 106 2.55 -10.80 -3.59
C GLU A 106 3.66 -9.78 -3.83
N THR A 107 3.61 -8.67 -3.08
CA THR A 107 4.72 -7.70 -3.03
C THR A 107 5.42 -7.81 -1.69
N THR A 108 6.71 -8.12 -1.73
CA THR A 108 7.56 -8.25 -0.55
C THR A 108 8.62 -7.16 -0.54
N ALA A 109 8.82 -6.53 0.61
CA ALA A 109 9.87 -5.55 0.82
C ALA A 109 10.55 -5.74 2.17
N ALA A 110 11.83 -5.33 2.22
CA ALA A 110 12.61 -5.25 3.45
C ALA A 110 12.63 -3.82 4.00
N GLY A 111 12.89 -3.68 5.29
CA GLY A 111 13.11 -2.40 5.95
C GLY A 111 13.85 -2.55 7.28
N ALA A 112 14.45 -1.45 7.74
CA ALA A 112 15.18 -1.39 9.00
C ALA A 112 14.28 -1.66 10.22
N THR A 113 12.98 -1.47 10.07
CA THR A 113 11.95 -1.72 11.07
C THR A 113 10.74 -2.40 10.43
N LEU A 114 9.85 -2.92 11.27
CA LEU A 114 8.57 -3.48 10.81
C LEU A 114 7.74 -2.42 10.08
N ALA A 115 7.63 -1.22 10.66
CA ALA A 115 6.91 -0.11 10.06
C ALA A 115 7.41 0.21 8.64
N LEU A 116 8.73 0.36 8.47
CA LEU A 116 9.33 0.68 7.17
C LEU A 116 9.20 -0.47 6.17
N ALA A 117 9.39 -1.73 6.60
CA ALA A 117 9.21 -2.89 5.72
C ALA A 117 7.77 -2.95 5.19
N CYS A 118 6.78 -2.79 6.08
CA CYS A 118 5.37 -2.81 5.71
C CYS A 118 4.99 -1.63 4.81
N LEU A 119 5.45 -0.42 5.14
CA LEU A 119 5.19 0.78 4.34
C LEU A 119 5.81 0.66 2.94
N CYS A 120 7.01 0.08 2.83
CA CYS A 120 7.69 -0.17 1.56
C CYS A 120 6.89 -1.17 0.71
N ALA A 121 6.45 -2.28 1.30
CA ALA A 121 5.66 -3.30 0.62
C ALA A 121 4.33 -2.73 0.09
N LEU A 122 3.63 -1.93 0.91
CA LEU A 122 2.40 -1.25 0.52
C LEU A 122 2.63 -0.26 -0.63
N THR A 123 3.68 0.57 -0.53
CA THR A 123 4.04 1.55 -1.56
C THR A 123 4.35 0.89 -2.89
N GLN A 124 5.15 -0.18 -2.88
CA GLN A 124 5.47 -0.96 -4.08
C GLN A 124 4.25 -1.67 -4.64
N ALA A 125 3.38 -2.22 -3.79
CA ALA A 125 2.15 -2.88 -4.26
C ALA A 125 1.22 -1.90 -4.99
N LEU A 126 1.12 -0.66 -4.51
CA LEU A 126 0.37 0.40 -5.17
C LEU A 126 1.04 0.88 -6.47
N ALA A 127 2.37 1.01 -6.49
CA ALA A 127 3.11 1.39 -7.70
C ALA A 127 2.99 0.33 -8.80
N ASN A 128 3.01 -0.95 -8.41
CA ASN A 128 2.84 -2.10 -9.29
C ASN A 128 1.37 -2.36 -9.68
N ALA A 129 0.41 -1.76 -8.97
CA ALA A 129 -1.02 -1.79 -9.28
C ALA A 129 -1.33 -0.93 -10.51
N SER A 130 -0.72 -1.25 -11.65
CA SER A 130 -1.02 -0.61 -12.92
C SER A 130 -2.54 -0.73 -13.22
N PRO A 131 -3.20 0.31 -13.78
CA PRO A 131 -4.63 0.29 -14.09
C PRO A 131 -4.98 -0.61 -15.28
N ALA A 132 -4.05 -1.43 -15.75
CA ALA A 132 -4.34 -2.53 -16.65
C ALA A 132 -5.15 -3.60 -15.90
N MET A 133 -6.46 -3.36 -15.77
CA MET A 133 -7.47 -4.40 -15.82
C MET A 133 -7.24 -5.20 -17.12
N ARG A 134 -6.26 -6.10 -17.11
CA ARG A 134 -6.06 -7.09 -18.17
C ARG A 134 -7.16 -8.14 -18.01
N SER A 135 -8.30 -7.82 -18.63
CA SER A 135 -9.18 -8.78 -19.27
C SER A 135 -9.60 -10.00 -18.44
N ASP A 136 -10.29 -9.82 -17.31
CA ASP A 136 -11.11 -10.90 -16.73
C ASP A 136 -12.56 -10.80 -17.23
N LYS A 137 -12.71 -10.76 -18.56
CA LYS A 137 -14.00 -10.83 -19.27
C LYS A 137 -14.10 -12.13 -20.08
N GLY A 138 -13.42 -13.18 -19.61
CA GLY A 138 -13.11 -14.38 -20.41
C GLY A 138 -13.89 -15.66 -20.10
N ASP A 139 -14.40 -15.89 -18.88
CA ASP A 139 -14.78 -17.27 -18.49
C ASP A 139 -16.15 -17.47 -17.80
N MET A 140 -17.11 -16.55 -17.99
CA MET A 140 -18.44 -16.68 -17.37
C MET A 140 -19.62 -16.86 -18.34
N MET A 141 -19.38 -17.25 -19.60
CA MET A 141 -20.48 -17.48 -20.57
C MET A 141 -20.43 -18.79 -21.39
N SER A 142 -19.55 -19.75 -21.10
CA SER A 142 -19.44 -20.99 -21.91
C SER A 142 -20.04 -22.28 -21.30
N GLN A 143 -20.79 -22.22 -20.18
CA GLN A 143 -21.42 -23.44 -19.61
C GLN A 143 -22.95 -23.52 -19.70
N SER A 144 -23.60 -22.66 -20.48
CA SER A 144 -25.05 -22.75 -20.73
C SER A 144 -25.36 -23.12 -22.17
N SER A 145 -24.81 -24.23 -22.70
CA SER A 145 -25.35 -24.87 -23.90
C SER A 145 -24.81 -26.29 -24.10
N MET A 146 -25.22 -27.26 -23.27
CA MET A 146 -25.16 -28.68 -23.67
C MET A 146 -26.18 -29.55 -22.90
N LEU A 147 -27.39 -29.02 -22.75
CA LEU A 147 -28.60 -29.82 -22.52
C LEU A 147 -29.63 -29.29 -23.51
N HIS A 148 -29.70 -29.92 -24.68
CA HIS A 148 -30.88 -30.24 -25.50
C HIS A 148 -30.39 -30.94 -26.76
#